data_AF-A0A2P2FZV1-F1
#
_entry.id   AF-A0A2P2FZV1-F1
#
_cell.length_a   1.000
_cell.length_b   1.000
_cell.length_c   1.000
_cell.angle_alpha   90.00
_cell.angle_beta   90.00
_cell.angle_gamma   90.00
#
_symmetry.space_group_name_H-M   'P 1'
#
loop_
_entity.id
_entity.type
_entity.pdbx_description
1 polymer ?
#
loop_
_entity_poly.entity_id
_entity_poly.type
_entity_poly.pdbx_seq_one_letter_code
_entity_poly.pdbx_strand_id
1 'polypeptide(L)'
;MTGSLLLRNARLLDPIAGEYTEGDLRCADGRIVEIGDGLTADDARTEDLRGAFVLPGLIDAHVHVTASTADLGSLPASSPSYVAAHSARTMSRMLDRGFTTVRDASGADYGLADAQAEGLFRGPRLLFCGRALSQTGGHGDSRTRGANASDDHPCCAGLGRVADGVDAVRAAARDELRKGAHHIKVMASGGVASPTDRIDSTQYSAEELRAIVEEAESANRYVAAHAYTARAVNRALELGVRSIEHGNLIDDLSVELFLRHDAYLVPTLVTYWALKEEGREHGLPESSWRKVDEVLGAGMAALEKAARGGVKIVYGSDLLGGMHRHQNHEFRLRGEVQSALEVVRSATSTAADLLNLTGEIGTLAPGAHADLLVVDRDPLEDIGVLAEPEKFRHIVQGGTVVSP
;
A
#
# COMPACT_ATOMS: atom_id res chain seq x y z
N MET A 1 -3.04 -22.66 2.68
CA MET A 1 -3.21 -23.86 1.81
C MET A 1 -2.60 -23.53 0.46
N THR A 2 -1.62 -24.30 0.01
CA THR A 2 -1.02 -24.17 -1.32
C THR A 2 -1.77 -25.06 -2.30
N GLY A 3 -2.11 -24.51 -3.47
CA GLY A 3 -2.88 -25.22 -4.50
C GLY A 3 -2.03 -25.60 -5.70
N SER A 4 -2.41 -26.68 -6.37
CA SER A 4 -1.92 -27.02 -7.72
C SER A 4 -2.95 -26.55 -8.75
N LEU A 5 -2.53 -25.69 -9.68
CA LEU A 5 -3.39 -25.04 -10.67
C LEU A 5 -2.69 -24.99 -12.03
N LEU A 6 -3.42 -25.31 -13.09
CA LEU A 6 -2.98 -25.18 -14.47
C LEU A 6 -3.91 -24.21 -15.21
N LEU A 7 -3.38 -23.06 -15.61
CA LEU A 7 -4.06 -22.12 -16.47
C LEU A 7 -3.66 -22.41 -17.92
N ARG A 8 -4.62 -22.58 -18.82
CA ARG A 8 -4.35 -22.93 -20.22
C ARG A 8 -4.77 -21.84 -21.19
N ASN A 9 -4.06 -21.73 -22.31
CA ASN A 9 -4.36 -20.81 -23.42
C ASN A 9 -4.53 -19.35 -23.00
N ALA A 10 -3.79 -18.89 -22.00
CA ALA A 10 -3.94 -17.56 -21.43
C ALA A 10 -3.01 -16.55 -22.11
N ARG A 11 -3.37 -15.26 -22.10
CA ARG A 11 -2.44 -14.17 -22.44
C ARG A 11 -1.75 -13.68 -21.18
N LEU A 12 -0.51 -14.13 -20.98
CA LEU A 12 0.29 -13.83 -19.80
C LEU A 12 1.00 -12.48 -19.99
N LEU A 13 0.72 -11.52 -19.10
CA LEU A 13 1.34 -10.20 -19.15
C LEU A 13 2.74 -10.22 -18.51
N ASP A 14 3.75 -9.76 -19.25
CA ASP A 14 4.98 -9.24 -18.64
C ASP A 14 4.73 -7.77 -18.25
N PRO A 15 4.58 -7.44 -16.95
CA PRO A 15 4.30 -6.07 -16.52
C PRO A 15 5.48 -5.12 -16.76
N ILE A 16 6.71 -5.64 -16.85
CA ILE A 16 7.90 -4.83 -17.12
C ILE A 16 7.94 -4.49 -18.60
N ALA A 17 7.74 -5.43 -19.52
CA ALA A 17 7.79 -5.13 -20.96
C ALA A 17 6.50 -4.48 -21.48
N GLY A 18 5.34 -4.81 -20.89
CA GLY A 18 4.03 -4.47 -21.46
C GLY A 18 3.67 -5.36 -22.65
N GLU A 19 4.20 -6.58 -22.67
CA GLU A 19 4.00 -7.55 -23.75
C GLU A 19 3.23 -8.78 -23.24
N TYR A 20 2.45 -9.39 -24.12
CA TYR A 20 1.71 -10.61 -23.84
C TYR A 20 2.40 -11.81 -24.48
N THR A 21 2.51 -12.89 -23.72
CA THR A 21 2.84 -14.22 -24.26
C THR A 21 1.62 -15.12 -24.13
N GLU A 22 1.19 -15.74 -25.23
CA GLU A 22 0.15 -16.78 -25.18
C GLU A 22 0.78 -18.10 -24.72
N GLY A 23 0.12 -18.79 -23.79
CA GLY A 23 0.58 -20.09 -23.31
C GLY A 23 -0.17 -20.61 -22.08
N ASP A 24 0.35 -21.70 -21.53
CA ASP A 24 -0.10 -22.31 -20.29
C ASP A 24 0.82 -21.87 -19.13
N LEU A 25 0.25 -21.75 -17.93
CA LEU A 25 0.95 -21.41 -16.69
C LEU A 25 0.59 -22.44 -15.62
N ARG A 26 1.60 -23.12 -15.07
CA ARG A 26 1.44 -24.14 -14.04
C ARG A 26 1.93 -23.63 -12.69
N CYS A 27 1.10 -23.83 -11.68
CA CYS A 27 1.36 -23.51 -10.29
C CYS A 27 1.39 -24.79 -9.46
N ALA A 28 2.33 -24.87 -8.52
CA ALA A 28 2.37 -25.91 -7.49
C ALA A 28 3.02 -25.32 -6.22
N ASP A 29 2.61 -25.82 -5.05
CA ASP A 29 3.17 -25.42 -3.75
C ASP A 29 3.22 -23.90 -3.52
N GLY A 30 2.21 -23.19 -4.05
CA GLY A 30 2.09 -21.74 -3.91
C GLY A 30 3.01 -20.92 -4.81
N ARG A 31 3.70 -21.56 -5.75
CA ARG A 31 4.67 -20.94 -6.66
C ARG A 31 4.27 -21.21 -8.12
N ILE A 32 4.66 -20.31 -9.00
CA ILE A 32 4.67 -20.58 -10.45
C ILE A 32 5.85 -21.50 -10.71
N VAL A 33 5.61 -22.68 -11.30
CA VAL A 33 6.66 -23.68 -11.54
C VAL A 33 7.10 -23.70 -13.00
N GLU A 34 6.19 -23.39 -13.93
CA GLU A 34 6.46 -23.54 -15.36
C GLU A 34 5.50 -22.68 -16.19
N ILE A 35 6.00 -22.13 -17.29
CA ILE A 35 5.25 -21.39 -18.31
C ILE A 35 5.69 -21.95 -19.67
N GLY A 36 4.73 -22.25 -20.55
CA GLY A 36 5.01 -22.81 -21.87
C GLY A 36 3.76 -23.35 -22.54
N ASP A 37 3.93 -24.10 -23.63
CA ASP A 37 2.82 -24.65 -24.41
C ASP A 37 2.53 -26.12 -24.07
N GLY A 38 1.25 -26.48 -24.02
CA GLY A 38 0.82 -27.87 -23.89
C GLY A 38 1.22 -28.48 -22.55
N LEU A 39 1.25 -27.67 -21.49
CA LEU A 39 1.59 -28.13 -20.16
C LEU A 39 0.53 -29.11 -19.67
N THR A 40 1.00 -30.09 -18.88
CA THR A 40 0.15 -31.07 -18.22
C THR A 40 0.42 -31.03 -16.73
N ALA A 41 -0.61 -31.27 -15.94
CA ALA A 41 -0.52 -31.27 -14.50
C ALA A 41 -1.51 -32.31 -13.97
N ASP A 42 -0.97 -33.46 -13.56
CA ASP A 42 -1.76 -34.49 -12.90
C ASP A 42 -2.29 -33.94 -11.57
N ASP A 43 -3.57 -34.16 -11.29
CA ASP A 43 -4.26 -33.73 -10.05
C ASP A 43 -4.31 -32.21 -9.79
N ALA A 44 -4.05 -31.37 -10.79
CA ALA A 44 -4.23 -29.92 -10.70
C ALA A 44 -5.63 -29.48 -11.15
N ARG A 45 -6.20 -28.48 -10.47
CA ARG A 45 -7.35 -27.75 -11.03
C ARG A 45 -6.91 -27.13 -12.36
N THR A 46 -7.65 -27.37 -13.43
CA THR A 46 -7.32 -26.84 -14.76
C THR A 46 -8.38 -25.84 -15.20
N GLU A 47 -7.96 -24.66 -15.63
CA GLU A 47 -8.84 -23.60 -16.15
C GLU A 47 -8.42 -23.24 -17.58
N ASP A 48 -9.37 -23.29 -18.52
CA ASP A 48 -9.14 -22.79 -19.89
C ASP A 48 -9.45 -21.29 -19.95
N LEU A 49 -8.41 -20.49 -20.15
CA LEU A 49 -8.43 -19.04 -20.13
C LEU A 49 -8.27 -18.45 -21.54
N ARG A 50 -8.63 -19.19 -22.58
CA ARG A 50 -8.64 -18.70 -23.96
C ARG A 50 -9.28 -17.32 -24.07
N GLY A 51 -8.50 -16.35 -24.53
CA GLY A 51 -8.93 -14.96 -24.72
C GLY A 51 -8.94 -14.09 -23.47
N ALA A 52 -8.63 -14.63 -22.29
CA ALA A 52 -8.45 -13.87 -21.06
C ALA A 52 -7.00 -13.45 -20.87
N PHE A 53 -6.82 -12.39 -20.09
CA PHE A 53 -5.54 -11.80 -19.75
C PHE A 53 -5.19 -12.12 -18.31
N VAL A 54 -3.95 -12.57 -18.08
CA VAL A 54 -3.43 -12.92 -16.76
C VAL A 54 -2.36 -11.92 -16.39
N LEU A 55 -2.52 -11.33 -15.22
CA LEU A 55 -1.59 -10.39 -14.60
C LEU A 55 -1.08 -10.98 -13.29
N PRO A 56 0.08 -10.52 -12.80
CA PRO A 56 0.42 -10.72 -11.39
C PRO A 56 -0.69 -10.14 -10.50
N GLY A 57 -0.93 -10.76 -9.35
CA GLY A 57 -1.84 -10.23 -8.35
C GLY A 57 -1.44 -8.81 -7.93
N LEU A 58 -2.45 -7.97 -7.66
CA LEU A 58 -2.23 -6.55 -7.42
C LEU A 58 -1.58 -6.32 -6.05
N ILE A 59 -0.81 -5.23 -5.96
CA ILE A 59 -0.10 -4.79 -4.76
C ILE A 59 -0.54 -3.36 -4.41
N ASP A 60 -0.99 -3.17 -3.17
CA ASP A 60 -1.29 -1.85 -2.60
C ASP A 60 -0.24 -1.50 -1.55
N ALA A 61 0.58 -0.49 -1.81
CA ALA A 61 1.69 -0.11 -0.93
C ALA A 61 1.26 0.83 0.21
N HIS A 62 0.00 1.24 0.31
CA HIS A 62 -0.43 2.11 1.41
C HIS A 62 -1.86 1.81 1.80
N VAL A 63 -2.01 0.96 2.81
CA VAL A 63 -3.30 0.68 3.43
C VAL A 63 -3.23 0.90 4.93
N HIS A 64 -4.38 1.07 5.57
CA HIS A 64 -4.55 0.91 7.01
C HIS A 64 -5.58 -0.19 7.25
N VAL A 65 -5.13 -1.45 7.38
CA VAL A 65 -6.06 -2.59 7.48
C VAL A 65 -6.85 -2.58 8.80
N THR A 66 -6.28 -1.93 9.84
CA THR A 66 -6.89 -1.76 11.15
C THR A 66 -7.79 -0.53 11.27
N ALA A 67 -7.82 0.35 10.26
CA ALA A 67 -8.68 1.53 10.23
C ALA A 67 -10.14 1.15 9.91
N SER A 68 -10.82 0.54 10.89
CA SER A 68 -12.23 0.12 10.79
C SER A 68 -13.23 1.28 10.76
N THR A 69 -12.77 2.51 11.04
CA THR A 69 -13.55 3.75 11.05
C THR A 69 -12.70 4.89 10.48
N ALA A 70 -13.34 5.96 10.02
CA ALA A 70 -12.66 7.19 9.62
C ALA A 70 -12.21 8.03 10.84
N ASP A 71 -12.81 7.83 12.02
CA ASP A 71 -12.38 8.45 13.27
C ASP A 71 -11.20 7.66 13.88
N LEU A 72 -9.99 7.91 13.37
CA LEU A 72 -8.77 7.23 13.80
C LEU A 72 -8.42 7.50 15.27
N GLY A 73 -8.87 8.63 15.82
CA GLY A 73 -8.66 8.98 17.23
C GLY A 73 -9.42 8.07 18.20
N SER A 74 -10.48 7.40 17.74
CA SER A 74 -11.25 6.43 18.54
C SER A 74 -10.62 5.03 18.59
N LEU A 75 -9.72 4.70 17.66
CA LEU A 75 -9.13 3.35 17.55
C LEU A 75 -8.36 2.91 18.81
N PRO A 76 -7.54 3.76 19.46
CA PRO A 76 -6.84 3.36 20.70
C PRO A 76 -7.77 2.90 21.82
N ALA A 77 -9.02 3.37 21.86
CA ALA A 77 -10.02 2.97 22.86
C ALA A 77 -10.79 1.69 22.48
N SER A 78 -10.59 1.17 21.28
CA SER A 78 -11.25 -0.05 20.80
C SER A 78 -10.52 -1.30 21.30
N SER A 79 -11.27 -2.36 21.62
CA SER A 79 -10.68 -3.66 21.97
C SER A 79 -9.82 -4.20 20.81
N PRO A 80 -8.57 -4.66 21.05
CA PRO A 80 -7.72 -5.20 19.99
C PRO A 80 -8.35 -6.38 19.25
N SER A 81 -9.08 -7.25 19.94
CA SER A 81 -9.79 -8.38 19.33
C SER A 81 -10.91 -7.94 18.39
N TYR A 82 -11.58 -6.82 18.71
CA TYR A 82 -12.62 -6.24 17.86
C TYR A 82 -12.00 -5.64 16.59
N VAL A 83 -10.88 -4.92 16.73
CA VAL A 83 -10.15 -4.38 15.59
C VAL A 83 -9.58 -5.49 14.70
N ALA A 84 -9.06 -6.57 15.28
CA ALA A 84 -8.58 -7.73 14.52
C ALA A 84 -9.70 -8.38 13.69
N ALA A 85 -10.90 -8.56 14.25
CA ALA A 85 -12.05 -9.09 13.52
C ALA A 85 -12.49 -8.20 12.35
N HIS A 86 -12.48 -6.87 12.53
CA HIS A 86 -12.71 -5.92 11.44
C HIS A 86 -11.60 -5.98 10.38
N SER A 87 -10.35 -6.08 10.81
CA SER A 87 -9.17 -6.13 9.93
C SER A 87 -9.23 -7.36 9.02
N ALA A 88 -9.56 -8.54 9.56
CA ALA A 88 -9.76 -9.76 8.78
C ALA A 88 -10.83 -9.58 7.69
N ARG A 89 -11.94 -8.90 8.01
CA ARG A 89 -12.99 -8.59 7.03
C ARG A 89 -12.54 -7.58 5.98
N THR A 90 -11.81 -6.54 6.38
CA THR A 90 -11.24 -5.54 5.46
C THR A 90 -10.27 -6.20 4.49
N MET A 91 -9.36 -7.02 5.00
CA MET A 91 -8.36 -7.76 4.22
C MET A 91 -9.01 -8.78 3.26
N SER A 92 -10.02 -9.53 3.70
CA SER A 92 -10.75 -10.42 2.79
C SER A 92 -11.34 -9.66 1.60
N ARG A 93 -11.90 -8.47 1.85
CA ARG A 93 -12.47 -7.62 0.79
C ARG A 93 -11.40 -6.99 -0.11
N MET A 94 -10.19 -6.75 0.40
CA MET A 94 -9.05 -6.34 -0.44
C MET A 94 -8.66 -7.47 -1.40
N LEU A 95 -8.67 -8.72 -0.92
CA LEU A 95 -8.40 -9.89 -1.75
C LEU A 95 -9.47 -10.06 -2.84
N ASP A 96 -10.75 -9.90 -2.50
CA ASP A 96 -11.86 -9.94 -3.48
C ASP A 96 -11.75 -8.83 -4.54
N ARG A 97 -10.91 -7.82 -4.28
CA ARG A 97 -10.58 -6.71 -5.19
C ARG A 97 -9.28 -6.92 -5.98
N GLY A 98 -8.75 -8.14 -5.98
CA GLY A 98 -7.56 -8.53 -6.74
C GLY A 98 -6.22 -8.20 -6.08
N PHE A 99 -6.23 -7.57 -4.89
CA PHE A 99 -5.01 -7.29 -4.14
C PHE A 99 -4.57 -8.53 -3.38
N THR A 100 -3.43 -9.08 -3.77
CA THR A 100 -2.86 -10.31 -3.19
C THR A 100 -1.75 -10.03 -2.19
N THR A 101 -1.18 -8.81 -2.22
CA THR A 101 -0.21 -8.29 -1.25
C THR A 101 -0.57 -6.84 -0.91
N VAL A 102 -0.44 -6.48 0.36
CA VAL A 102 -0.61 -5.09 0.81
C VAL A 102 0.49 -4.70 1.80
N ARG A 103 0.95 -3.45 1.74
CA ARG A 103 1.81 -2.84 2.75
C ARG A 103 0.97 -1.94 3.65
N ASP A 104 0.73 -2.41 4.87
CA ASP A 104 0.10 -1.60 5.91
C ASP A 104 1.03 -0.49 6.36
N ALA A 105 0.55 0.74 6.23
CA ALA A 105 1.30 1.95 6.50
C ALA A 105 1.24 2.38 7.96
N SER A 106 0.39 1.75 8.78
CA SER A 106 0.35 1.91 10.25
C SER A 106 -0.79 1.08 10.82
N GLY A 107 -0.54 0.36 11.90
CA GLY A 107 -1.55 -0.27 12.76
C GLY A 107 -1.53 -1.79 12.75
N ALA A 108 -1.25 -2.44 11.62
CA ALA A 108 -1.10 -3.89 11.60
C ALA A 108 0.15 -4.34 12.36
N ASP A 109 0.09 -5.53 12.94
CA ASP A 109 1.18 -6.14 13.68
C ASP A 109 1.50 -7.56 13.19
N TYR A 110 2.47 -8.19 13.84
CA TYR A 110 2.86 -9.57 13.55
C TYR A 110 1.69 -10.54 13.71
N GLY A 111 0.77 -10.29 14.66
CA GLY A 111 -0.35 -11.17 14.94
C GLY A 111 -1.32 -11.24 13.77
N LEU A 112 -1.66 -10.09 13.17
CA LEU A 112 -2.47 -10.06 11.96
C LEU A 112 -1.75 -10.68 10.74
N ALA A 113 -0.45 -10.41 10.59
CA ALA A 113 0.32 -10.93 9.48
C ALA A 113 0.47 -12.46 9.53
N ASP A 114 0.84 -13.03 10.68
CA ASP A 114 0.99 -14.47 10.85
C ASP A 114 -0.36 -15.18 10.78
N ALA A 115 -1.41 -14.63 11.38
CA ALA A 115 -2.75 -15.21 11.28
C ALA A 115 -3.24 -15.29 9.81
N GLN A 116 -2.90 -14.31 8.98
CA GLN A 116 -3.16 -14.38 7.53
C GLN A 116 -2.27 -15.43 6.86
N ALA A 117 -0.98 -15.47 7.16
CA ALA A 117 -0.03 -16.41 6.56
C ALA A 117 -0.35 -17.88 6.89
N GLU A 118 -0.81 -18.16 8.11
CA GLU A 118 -1.31 -19.46 8.56
C GLU A 118 -2.66 -19.83 7.94
N GLY A 119 -3.37 -18.85 7.35
CA GLY A 119 -4.67 -19.04 6.73
C GLY A 119 -5.84 -19.07 7.73
N LEU A 120 -5.69 -18.46 8.92
CA LEU A 120 -6.78 -18.33 9.90
C LEU A 120 -7.93 -17.46 9.37
N PHE A 121 -7.64 -16.55 8.45
CA PHE A 121 -8.64 -15.81 7.67
C PHE A 121 -8.12 -15.53 6.26
N ARG A 122 -9.04 -15.23 5.35
CA ARG A 122 -8.71 -14.85 3.96
C ARG A 122 -8.24 -13.40 3.87
N GLY A 123 -7.19 -13.15 3.11
CA GLY A 123 -6.71 -11.79 2.85
C GLY A 123 -5.40 -11.77 2.06
N PRO A 124 -4.98 -10.59 1.57
CA PRO A 124 -3.66 -10.40 0.97
C PRO A 124 -2.55 -10.74 1.97
N ARG A 125 -1.38 -11.09 1.44
CA ARG A 125 -0.12 -11.07 2.18
C ARG A 125 0.09 -9.69 2.79
N LEU A 126 0.33 -9.66 4.10
CA LEU A 126 0.41 -8.41 4.86
C LEU A 126 1.85 -8.08 5.22
N LEU A 127 2.37 -7.00 4.65
CA LEU A 127 3.63 -6.39 5.08
C LEU A 127 3.30 -5.22 6.01
N PHE A 128 3.74 -5.26 7.25
CA PHE A 128 3.36 -4.27 8.27
C PHE A 128 4.57 -3.49 8.80
N CYS A 129 4.34 -2.28 9.33
CA CYS A 129 5.34 -1.49 10.05
C CYS A 129 5.13 -1.46 11.57
N GLY A 130 4.03 -2.02 12.07
CA GLY A 130 3.61 -1.82 13.45
C GLY A 130 2.98 -0.43 13.59
N ARG A 131 3.45 0.36 14.55
CA ARG A 131 2.97 1.74 14.73
C ARG A 131 3.85 2.75 14.01
N ALA A 132 3.24 3.73 13.36
CA ALA A 132 3.96 4.87 12.79
C ALA A 132 4.60 5.71 13.89
N LEU A 133 5.88 6.03 13.73
CA LEU A 133 6.56 6.93 14.66
C LEU A 133 6.13 8.38 14.37
N SER A 134 5.74 9.08 15.43
CA SER A 134 5.34 10.49 15.38
C SER A 134 5.93 11.25 16.55
N GLN A 135 6.27 12.53 16.35
CA GLN A 135 6.66 13.41 17.46
C GLN A 135 5.44 13.79 18.30
N THR A 136 5.67 14.35 19.49
CA THR A 136 4.60 14.98 20.28
C THR A 136 3.89 16.06 19.48
N GLY A 137 2.55 16.00 19.45
CA GLY A 137 1.69 16.90 18.65
C GLY A 137 1.78 16.65 17.14
N GLY A 138 2.39 15.55 16.72
CA GLY A 138 2.53 15.17 15.32
C GLY A 138 1.31 14.47 14.73
N HIS A 139 1.42 14.04 13.47
CA HIS A 139 0.29 13.48 12.72
C HIS A 139 -0.22 12.15 13.30
N GLY A 140 0.64 11.39 13.99
CA GLY A 140 0.28 10.14 14.66
C GLY A 140 -0.12 10.33 16.13
N ASP A 141 -0.13 11.56 16.65
CA ASP A 141 -0.55 11.84 18.01
C ASP A 141 -2.06 12.08 18.08
N SER A 142 -2.79 11.09 18.62
CA SER A 142 -4.25 11.12 18.72
C SER A 142 -4.79 12.03 19.83
N ARG A 143 -3.92 12.63 20.66
CA ARG A 143 -4.33 13.50 21.77
C ARG A 143 -4.98 14.79 21.24
N THR A 144 -6.11 15.16 21.84
CA THR A 144 -6.75 16.46 21.59
C THR A 144 -6.08 17.56 22.43
N ARG A 145 -6.35 18.84 22.12
CA ARG A 145 -5.70 20.02 22.75
C ARG A 145 -5.81 20.09 24.28
N GLY A 146 -6.72 19.33 24.91
CA GLY A 146 -6.89 19.28 26.37
C GLY A 146 -6.47 17.94 27.00
N ALA A 147 -6.00 16.97 26.22
CA ALA A 147 -5.63 15.65 26.71
C ALA A 147 -4.14 15.62 27.07
N ASN A 148 -3.83 15.28 28.32
CA ASN A 148 -2.46 15.17 28.81
C ASN A 148 -1.91 13.74 28.83
N ALA A 149 -2.77 12.75 28.59
CA ALA A 149 -2.41 11.34 28.55
C ALA A 149 -3.02 10.68 27.31
N SER A 150 -2.26 9.76 26.73
CA SER A 150 -2.75 8.76 25.77
C SER A 150 -2.34 7.41 26.31
N ASP A 151 -3.21 6.41 26.20
CA ASP A 151 -2.82 5.03 26.49
C ASP A 151 -2.00 4.50 25.31
N ASP A 152 -0.69 4.67 25.40
CA ASP A 152 0.27 4.17 24.40
C ASP A 152 0.67 2.71 24.68
N HIS A 153 -0.10 1.97 25.50
CA HIS A 153 0.21 0.58 25.78
C HIS A 153 0.30 -0.23 24.47
N PRO A 154 1.34 -1.07 24.27
CA PRO A 154 1.61 -1.70 22.97
C PRO A 154 0.47 -2.55 22.39
N CYS A 155 -0.45 -3.03 23.22
CA CYS A 155 -1.59 -3.84 22.75
C CYS A 155 -2.75 -3.00 22.18
N CYS A 156 -2.83 -1.70 22.46
CA CYS A 156 -3.93 -0.86 22.00
C CYS A 156 -3.90 -0.73 20.46
N ALA A 157 -5.08 -0.60 19.84
CA ALA A 157 -5.21 -0.55 18.38
C ALA A 157 -4.87 0.83 17.78
N GLY A 158 -4.00 1.60 18.43
CA GLY A 158 -3.55 2.90 17.93
C GLY A 158 -2.64 2.77 16.71
N LEU A 159 -2.74 3.74 15.80
CA LEU A 159 -1.91 3.79 14.61
C LEU A 159 -0.52 4.38 14.92
N GLY A 160 -0.47 5.50 15.64
CA GLY A 160 0.78 6.18 15.96
C GLY A 160 1.40 5.76 17.30
N ARG A 161 2.71 5.94 17.39
CA ARG A 161 3.51 5.88 18.62
C ARG A 161 4.30 7.17 18.77
N VAL A 162 4.20 7.82 19.92
CA VAL A 162 4.86 9.10 20.17
C VAL A 162 6.29 8.86 20.68
N ALA A 163 7.29 9.42 20.00
CA ALA A 163 8.68 9.37 20.43
C ALA A 163 9.39 10.69 20.08
N ASP A 164 10.09 11.27 21.05
CA ASP A 164 10.79 12.55 20.89
C ASP A 164 12.25 12.43 21.34
N GLY A 165 13.16 12.96 20.52
CA GLY A 165 14.60 12.88 20.72
C GLY A 165 15.23 11.65 20.09
N VAL A 166 16.50 11.80 19.70
CA VAL A 166 17.28 10.78 18.96
C VAL A 166 17.25 9.41 19.65
N ASP A 167 17.47 9.35 20.96
CA ASP A 167 17.51 8.07 21.68
C ASP A 167 16.13 7.38 21.71
N ALA A 168 15.06 8.16 21.88
CA ALA A 168 13.71 7.63 21.94
C ALA A 168 13.25 7.09 20.58
N VAL A 169 13.54 7.81 19.49
CA VAL A 169 13.17 7.35 18.14
C VAL A 169 13.96 6.12 17.73
N ARG A 170 15.23 5.99 18.13
CA ARG A 170 16.01 4.75 17.93
C ARG A 170 15.40 3.58 18.69
N ALA A 171 15.07 3.79 19.97
CA ALA A 171 14.43 2.76 20.78
C ALA A 171 13.08 2.33 20.19
N ALA A 172 12.27 3.29 19.70
CA ALA A 172 10.99 3.00 19.07
C ALA A 172 11.15 2.23 17.76
N ALA A 173 12.07 2.65 16.87
CA ALA A 173 12.36 1.94 15.62
C ALA A 173 12.83 0.51 15.88
N ARG A 174 13.79 0.32 16.80
CA ARG A 174 14.28 -1.02 17.20
C ARG A 174 13.17 -1.90 17.75
N ASP A 175 12.23 -1.35 18.51
CA ASP A 175 11.13 -2.13 19.06
C ASP A 175 10.13 -2.56 17.99
N GLU A 176 9.78 -1.71 17.01
CA GLU A 176 8.94 -2.13 15.87
C GLU A 176 9.66 -3.18 15.00
N LEU A 177 10.96 -3.01 14.76
CA LEU A 177 11.78 -4.01 14.03
C LEU A 177 11.84 -5.34 14.78
N ARG A 178 12.01 -5.33 16.11
CA ARG A 178 11.98 -6.53 16.97
C ARG A 178 10.64 -7.25 16.90
N LYS A 179 9.52 -6.52 16.72
CA LYS A 179 8.18 -7.10 16.52
C LYS A 179 8.00 -7.69 15.11
N GLY A 180 8.98 -7.58 14.22
CA GLY A 180 8.92 -8.14 12.87
C GLY A 180 8.48 -7.16 11.79
N ALA A 181 8.52 -5.84 12.05
CA ALA A 181 8.18 -4.84 11.05
C ALA A 181 9.01 -5.00 9.76
N HIS A 182 8.33 -4.92 8.61
CA HIS A 182 8.91 -5.00 7.26
C HIS A 182 9.47 -3.66 6.77
N HIS A 183 9.08 -2.57 7.43
CA HIS A 183 9.55 -1.21 7.18
C HIS A 183 9.22 -0.36 8.41
N ILE A 184 9.81 0.82 8.53
CA ILE A 184 9.41 1.82 9.53
C ILE A 184 8.59 2.90 8.84
N LYS A 185 7.45 3.27 9.44
CA LYS A 185 6.68 4.44 9.03
C LYS A 185 6.99 5.62 9.94
N VAL A 186 7.19 6.80 9.35
CA VAL A 186 7.32 8.07 10.08
C VAL A 186 6.33 9.12 9.59
N MET A 187 5.96 10.03 10.48
CA MET A 187 5.25 11.26 10.14
C MET A 187 6.25 12.40 9.98
N ALA A 188 6.60 12.77 8.73
CA ALA A 188 7.62 13.78 8.41
C ALA A 188 7.03 15.17 8.09
N SER A 189 5.71 15.27 7.92
CA SER A 189 4.96 16.52 7.88
C SER A 189 3.67 16.40 8.68
N GLY A 190 2.99 17.53 8.88
CA GLY A 190 1.60 17.47 9.31
C GLY A 190 0.67 16.97 8.21
N GLY A 191 -0.51 16.50 8.61
CA GLY A 191 -1.46 15.87 7.70
C GLY A 191 -2.88 16.44 7.75
N VAL A 192 -3.84 15.63 7.28
CA VAL A 192 -5.26 16.01 7.13
C VAL A 192 -6.13 15.45 8.25
N ALA A 193 -5.85 14.22 8.70
CA ALA A 193 -6.72 13.44 9.61
C ALA A 193 -6.41 13.60 11.12
N SER A 194 -5.61 14.57 11.50
CA SER A 194 -5.10 14.76 12.87
C SER A 194 -5.56 16.09 13.49
N PRO A 195 -5.62 16.19 14.83
CA PRO A 195 -6.32 17.28 15.49
C PRO A 195 -5.52 18.59 15.65
N THR A 196 -4.18 18.56 15.56
CA THR A 196 -3.34 19.66 16.08
C THR A 196 -2.27 20.20 15.14
N ASP A 197 -1.79 19.42 14.19
CA ASP A 197 -0.74 19.77 13.23
C ASP A 197 -1.31 20.47 11.99
N ARG A 198 -0.40 21.02 11.17
CA ARG A 198 -0.72 21.76 9.95
C ARG A 198 -0.04 21.10 8.75
N ILE A 199 -0.76 21.00 7.64
CA ILE A 199 -0.26 20.37 6.40
C ILE A 199 1.02 21.02 5.85
N ASP A 200 1.24 22.31 6.14
CA ASP A 200 2.42 23.08 5.72
C ASP A 200 3.61 22.97 6.69
N SER A 201 3.44 22.27 7.82
CA SER A 201 4.49 22.09 8.83
C SER A 201 5.32 20.82 8.58
N THR A 202 6.61 20.89 8.91
CA THR A 202 7.50 19.72 8.95
C THR A 202 7.47 19.08 10.34
N GLN A 203 7.59 17.76 10.40
CA GLN A 203 7.69 16.98 11.64
C GLN A 203 9.02 16.23 11.71
N TYR A 204 9.48 15.98 12.93
CA TYR A 204 10.81 15.53 13.34
C TYR A 204 11.98 16.46 12.97
N SER A 205 12.97 16.50 13.85
CA SER A 205 14.29 17.06 13.53
C SER A 205 15.03 16.19 12.52
N ALA A 206 16.06 16.74 11.89
CA ALA A 206 16.85 16.00 10.91
C ALA A 206 17.69 14.92 11.60
N GLU A 207 18.06 15.14 12.87
CA GLU A 207 18.80 14.17 13.68
C GLU A 207 17.93 12.97 14.02
N GLU A 208 16.66 13.20 14.38
CA GLU A 208 15.71 12.12 14.64
C GLU A 208 15.41 11.30 13.38
N LEU A 209 15.13 11.96 12.24
CA LEU A 209 14.88 11.25 10.98
C LEU A 209 16.09 10.41 10.54
N ARG A 210 17.31 10.95 10.61
CA ARG A 210 18.53 10.19 10.29
C ARG A 210 18.70 9.00 11.22
N ALA A 211 18.46 9.18 12.51
CA ALA A 211 18.56 8.10 13.48
C ALA A 211 17.56 6.98 13.16
N ILE A 212 16.32 7.31 12.78
CA ILE A 212 15.32 6.32 12.38
C ILE A 212 15.75 5.58 11.10
N VAL A 213 16.24 6.31 10.09
CA VAL A 213 16.74 5.73 8.84
C VAL A 213 17.90 4.78 9.10
N GLU A 214 18.87 5.17 9.93
CA GLU A 214 20.03 4.34 10.28
C GLU A 214 19.62 3.03 10.98
N GLU A 215 18.63 3.06 11.89
CA GLU A 215 18.12 1.84 12.54
C GLU A 215 17.39 0.91 11.56
N ALA A 216 16.60 1.48 10.63
CA ALA A 216 15.94 0.70 9.59
C ALA A 216 16.96 0.03 8.67
N GLU A 217 17.96 0.78 8.19
CA GLU A 217 19.03 0.28 7.33
C GLU A 217 19.87 -0.80 8.04
N SER A 218 20.19 -0.60 9.33
CA SER A 218 20.92 -1.58 10.15
C SER A 218 20.19 -2.92 10.27
N ALA A 219 18.86 -2.91 10.11
CA ALA A 219 18.03 -4.11 10.08
C ALA A 219 17.73 -4.63 8.66
N ASN A 220 18.37 -4.09 7.62
CA ASN A 220 18.07 -4.33 6.20
C ASN A 220 16.59 -4.05 5.86
N ARG A 221 16.08 -2.95 6.42
CA ARG A 221 14.75 -2.41 6.20
C ARG A 221 14.87 -0.96 5.73
N TYR A 222 13.74 -0.35 5.40
CA TYR A 222 13.67 1.02 4.90
C TYR A 222 12.62 1.84 5.64
N VAL A 223 12.65 3.15 5.43
CA VAL A 223 11.68 4.10 5.98
C VAL A 223 10.70 4.56 4.90
N ALA A 224 9.41 4.55 5.25
CA ALA A 224 8.35 5.23 4.54
C ALA A 224 7.92 6.48 5.32
N ALA A 225 7.79 7.63 4.66
CA ALA A 225 7.45 8.88 5.32
C ALA A 225 6.16 9.49 4.76
N HIS A 226 5.22 9.79 5.66
CA HIS A 226 4.13 10.70 5.36
C HIS A 226 4.69 12.12 5.17
N ALA A 227 4.57 12.67 3.95
CA ALA A 227 5.03 14.02 3.64
C ALA A 227 4.21 14.66 2.50
N TYR A 228 3.66 15.85 2.73
CA TYR A 228 2.90 16.59 1.71
C TYR A 228 3.73 17.59 0.91
N THR A 229 4.29 18.60 1.59
CA THR A 229 4.96 19.74 0.94
C THR A 229 6.33 19.37 0.38
N ALA A 230 6.72 20.00 -0.73
CA ALA A 230 8.09 19.89 -1.27
C ALA A 230 9.17 20.09 -0.20
N ARG A 231 8.99 21.05 0.72
CA ARG A 231 9.93 21.25 1.85
C ARG A 231 10.10 19.99 2.70
N ALA A 232 9.00 19.31 3.04
CA ALA A 232 9.04 18.09 3.84
C ALA A 232 9.57 16.90 3.03
N VAL A 233 9.11 16.76 1.79
CA VAL A 233 9.52 15.69 0.86
C VAL A 233 11.02 15.75 0.59
N ASN A 234 11.53 16.92 0.16
CA ASN A 234 12.94 17.11 -0.18
C ASN A 234 13.84 16.80 1.02
N ARG A 235 13.46 17.30 2.19
CA ARG A 235 14.15 17.00 3.45
C ARG A 235 14.14 15.50 3.76
N ALA A 236 13.02 14.82 3.63
CA ALA A 236 12.94 13.38 3.92
C ALA A 236 13.83 12.57 2.96
N LEU A 237 13.82 12.89 1.66
CA LEU A 237 14.65 12.26 0.64
C LEU A 237 16.15 12.45 0.91
N GLU A 238 16.58 13.69 1.21
CA GLU A 238 17.97 14.00 1.57
C GLU A 238 18.47 13.26 2.82
N LEU A 239 17.55 12.84 3.70
CA LEU A 239 17.86 12.11 4.93
C LEU A 239 17.79 10.58 4.77
N GLY A 240 17.55 10.08 3.55
CA GLY A 240 17.59 8.65 3.23
C GLY A 240 16.24 7.92 3.34
N VAL A 241 15.12 8.65 3.38
CA VAL A 241 13.80 8.00 3.28
C VAL A 241 13.64 7.41 1.88
N ARG A 242 13.21 6.15 1.81
CA ARG A 242 13.05 5.41 0.56
C ARG A 242 11.69 5.64 -0.11
N SER A 243 10.63 5.78 0.69
CA SER A 243 9.25 5.86 0.21
C SER A 243 8.58 7.11 0.75
N ILE A 244 8.08 7.97 -0.13
CA ILE A 244 7.30 9.16 0.22
C ILE A 244 5.84 8.85 -0.03
N GLU A 245 5.04 9.04 1.00
CA GLU A 245 3.60 8.82 0.96
C GLU A 245 2.89 10.16 0.74
N HIS A 246 1.85 10.13 -0.09
CA HIS A 246 1.04 11.27 -0.54
C HIS A 246 1.79 12.20 -1.51
N GLY A 247 2.70 13.05 -1.02
CA GLY A 247 3.52 13.93 -1.88
C GLY A 247 2.74 14.90 -2.77
N ASN A 248 1.51 15.28 -2.40
CA ASN A 248 0.59 16.07 -3.25
C ASN A 248 1.12 17.46 -3.64
N LEU A 249 2.18 17.95 -3.02
CA LEU A 249 2.69 19.31 -3.17
C LEU A 249 4.19 19.32 -3.51
N ILE A 250 4.66 18.33 -4.28
CA ILE A 250 6.04 18.24 -4.77
C ILE A 250 6.39 19.33 -5.80
N ASP A 251 7.67 19.68 -5.85
CA ASP A 251 8.26 20.61 -6.82
C ASP A 251 9.29 19.92 -7.73
N ASP A 252 9.94 20.70 -8.59
CA ASP A 252 10.90 20.14 -9.56
C ASP A 252 12.17 19.64 -8.86
N LEU A 253 12.56 20.26 -7.74
CA LEU A 253 13.65 19.76 -6.89
C LEU A 253 13.27 18.41 -6.25
N SER A 254 12.01 18.23 -5.88
CA SER A 254 11.51 16.95 -5.37
C SER A 254 11.72 15.83 -6.38
N VAL A 255 11.38 16.07 -7.65
CA VAL A 255 11.60 15.11 -8.74
C VAL A 255 13.09 14.77 -8.88
N GLU A 256 13.96 15.77 -8.87
CA GLU A 256 15.42 15.55 -8.92
C GLU A 256 15.90 14.67 -7.76
N LEU A 257 15.41 14.93 -6.55
CA LEU A 257 15.78 14.16 -5.36
C LEU A 257 15.24 12.73 -5.39
N PHE A 258 14.01 12.51 -5.89
CA PHE A 258 13.49 11.14 -6.10
C PHE A 258 14.42 10.33 -6.99
N LEU A 259 14.83 10.90 -8.12
CA LEU A 259 15.74 10.24 -9.06
C LEU A 259 17.14 10.01 -8.45
N ARG A 260 17.67 11.03 -7.76
CA ARG A 260 19.01 10.96 -7.15
C ARG A 260 19.10 9.89 -6.06
N HIS A 261 18.03 9.71 -5.29
CA HIS A 261 17.99 8.80 -4.15
C HIS A 261 17.33 7.45 -4.48
N ASP A 262 16.97 7.20 -5.74
CA ASP A 262 16.20 6.03 -6.19
C ASP A 262 14.98 5.74 -5.30
N ALA A 263 14.26 6.81 -4.94
CA ALA A 263 13.15 6.77 -4.01
C ALA A 263 11.80 6.66 -4.75
N TYR A 264 10.77 6.29 -4.01
CA TYR A 264 9.44 5.98 -4.53
C TYR A 264 8.41 6.98 -4.03
N LEU A 265 7.44 7.29 -4.88
CA LEU A 265 6.27 8.08 -4.53
C LEU A 265 5.03 7.18 -4.49
N VAL A 266 4.23 7.28 -3.42
CA VAL A 266 2.94 6.59 -3.24
C VAL A 266 1.82 7.62 -3.05
N PRO A 267 1.12 8.05 -4.12
CA PRO A 267 0.27 9.27 -4.10
C PRO A 267 -1.05 9.20 -3.31
N THR A 268 -1.67 8.02 -3.21
CA THR A 268 -2.95 7.79 -2.49
C THR A 268 -4.09 8.73 -2.88
N LEU A 269 -4.32 8.98 -4.17
CA LEU A 269 -5.25 10.02 -4.62
C LEU A 269 -6.72 9.71 -4.28
N VAL A 270 -7.08 8.42 -4.30
CA VAL A 270 -8.41 7.90 -4.09
C VAL A 270 -8.95 8.20 -2.69
N THR A 271 -8.09 8.33 -1.67
CA THR A 271 -8.56 8.73 -0.33
C THR A 271 -9.13 10.14 -0.32
N TYR A 272 -8.50 11.07 -1.04
CA TYR A 272 -9.00 12.45 -1.16
C TYR A 272 -10.29 12.47 -1.98
N TRP A 273 -10.35 11.71 -3.08
CA TRP A 273 -11.58 11.56 -3.85
C TRP A 273 -12.73 11.00 -2.99
N ALA A 274 -12.51 9.93 -2.24
CA ALA A 274 -13.54 9.33 -1.39
C ALA A 274 -13.98 10.24 -0.24
N LEU A 275 -13.03 10.95 0.39
CA LEU A 275 -13.32 11.98 1.40
C LEU A 275 -14.13 13.14 0.82
N LYS A 276 -13.93 13.48 -0.44
CA LYS A 276 -14.72 14.50 -1.13
C LYS A 276 -16.14 14.03 -1.39
N GLU A 277 -16.30 12.84 -1.96
CA GLU A 277 -17.60 12.30 -2.33
C GLU A 277 -18.46 11.99 -1.10
N GLU A 278 -17.87 11.38 -0.07
CA GLU A 278 -18.65 10.78 1.03
C GLU A 278 -18.21 11.22 2.43
N GLY A 279 -17.11 11.97 2.56
CA GLY A 279 -16.55 12.31 3.87
C GLY A 279 -17.53 13.06 4.77
N ARG A 280 -18.36 13.94 4.21
CA ARG A 280 -19.38 14.69 4.98
C ARG A 280 -20.42 13.77 5.63
N GLU A 281 -20.82 12.71 4.93
CA GLU A 281 -21.78 11.72 5.43
C GLU A 281 -21.20 10.85 6.54
N HIS A 282 -19.86 10.78 6.61
CA HIS A 282 -19.10 9.98 7.58
C HIS A 282 -18.42 10.83 8.67
N GLY A 283 -18.87 12.07 8.86
CA GLY A 283 -18.44 12.91 9.99
C GLY A 283 -17.20 13.76 9.76
N LEU A 284 -16.71 13.89 8.51
CA LEU A 284 -15.62 14.80 8.18
C LEU A 284 -16.07 16.26 8.39
N PRO A 285 -15.34 17.07 9.18
CA PRO A 285 -15.67 18.48 9.38
C PRO A 285 -15.67 19.27 8.06
N GLU A 286 -16.65 20.18 7.90
CA GLU A 286 -16.83 21.00 6.69
C GLU A 286 -15.56 21.81 6.31
N SER A 287 -14.81 22.30 7.30
CA SER A 287 -13.54 23.00 7.07
C SER A 287 -12.45 22.11 6.49
N SER A 288 -12.48 20.80 6.80
CA SER A 288 -11.58 19.80 6.21
C SER A 288 -12.05 19.43 4.81
N TRP A 289 -13.36 19.22 4.63
CA TRP A 289 -13.95 18.86 3.33
C TRP A 289 -13.67 19.89 2.22
N ARG A 290 -13.71 21.20 2.51
CA ARG A 290 -13.41 22.24 1.51
C ARG A 290 -11.97 22.22 1.02
N LYS A 291 -11.03 21.77 1.85
CA LYS A 291 -9.60 21.68 1.50
C LYS A 291 -9.29 20.47 0.62
N VAL A 292 -10.19 19.47 0.58
CA VAL A 292 -9.97 18.23 -0.17
C VAL A 292 -9.87 18.49 -1.68
N ASP A 293 -10.62 19.44 -2.23
CA ASP A 293 -10.54 19.78 -3.67
C ASP A 293 -9.16 20.34 -4.05
N GLU A 294 -8.63 21.23 -3.21
CA GLU A 294 -7.30 21.81 -3.42
C GLU A 294 -6.21 20.72 -3.35
N VAL A 295 -6.33 19.79 -2.40
CA VAL A 295 -5.36 18.69 -2.21
C VAL A 295 -5.46 17.63 -3.32
N LEU A 296 -6.67 17.31 -3.79
CA LEU A 296 -6.87 16.38 -4.90
C LEU A 296 -6.35 16.98 -6.22
N GLY A 297 -6.71 18.24 -6.52
CA GLY A 297 -6.22 18.93 -7.71
C GLY A 297 -4.69 19.09 -7.71
N ALA A 298 -4.10 19.46 -6.56
CA ALA A 298 -2.65 19.49 -6.41
C ALA A 298 -2.02 18.09 -6.53
N GLY A 299 -2.67 17.06 -5.98
CA GLY A 299 -2.25 15.67 -6.11
C GLY A 299 -2.18 15.18 -7.56
N MET A 300 -3.18 15.51 -8.38
CA MET A 300 -3.17 15.20 -9.81
C MET A 300 -2.02 15.90 -10.54
N ALA A 301 -1.77 17.18 -10.24
CA ALA A 301 -0.65 17.93 -10.82
C ALA A 301 0.72 17.39 -10.35
N ALA A 302 0.82 16.95 -9.09
CA ALA A 302 2.00 16.28 -8.54
C ALA A 302 2.25 14.93 -9.24
N LEU A 303 1.19 14.14 -9.48
CA LEU A 303 1.28 12.89 -10.21
C LEU A 303 1.81 13.12 -11.64
N GLU A 304 1.27 14.09 -12.37
CA GLU A 304 1.73 14.44 -13.72
C GLU A 304 3.20 14.85 -13.72
N LYS A 305 3.59 15.69 -12.75
CA LYS A 305 4.97 16.13 -12.58
C LYS A 305 5.92 14.96 -12.32
N ALA A 306 5.57 14.07 -11.38
CA ALA A 306 6.36 12.91 -11.03
C ALA A 306 6.49 11.93 -12.20
N ALA A 307 5.39 11.65 -12.90
CA ALA A 307 5.36 10.72 -14.03
C ALA A 307 6.22 11.23 -15.18
N ARG A 308 6.04 12.49 -15.58
CA ARG A 308 6.87 13.14 -16.61
C ARG A 308 8.35 13.21 -16.21
N GLY A 309 8.62 13.32 -14.91
CA GLY A 309 9.97 13.32 -14.34
C GLY A 309 10.64 11.94 -14.26
N GLY A 310 9.91 10.85 -14.53
CA GLY A 310 10.46 9.49 -14.43
C GLY A 310 10.59 8.96 -12.99
N VAL A 311 9.89 9.55 -12.03
CA VAL A 311 9.86 9.06 -10.64
C VAL A 311 9.25 7.66 -10.60
N LYS A 312 9.77 6.78 -9.73
CA LYS A 312 9.15 5.47 -9.45
C LYS A 312 7.86 5.68 -8.65
N ILE A 313 6.71 5.56 -9.31
CA ILE A 313 5.40 5.74 -8.68
C ILE A 313 4.77 4.39 -8.38
N VAL A 314 4.29 4.19 -7.16
CA VAL A 314 3.68 2.94 -6.67
C VAL A 314 2.23 3.19 -6.25
N TYR A 315 1.39 2.19 -6.46
CA TYR A 315 -0.02 2.22 -6.09
C TYR A 315 -0.20 2.26 -4.58
N GLY A 316 -1.09 3.13 -4.10
CA GLY A 316 -1.49 3.23 -2.70
C GLY A 316 -2.92 3.73 -2.60
N SER A 317 -3.71 3.25 -1.65
CA SER A 317 -5.12 3.68 -1.52
C SER A 317 -5.39 4.61 -0.33
N ASP A 318 -4.84 4.30 0.85
CA ASP A 318 -5.03 5.04 2.12
C ASP A 318 -6.50 5.30 2.51
N LEU A 319 -7.38 4.36 2.19
CA LEU A 319 -8.81 4.48 2.51
C LEU A 319 -9.08 4.11 3.97
N LEU A 320 -10.10 4.73 4.56
CA LEU A 320 -10.46 4.56 5.97
C LEU A 320 -11.92 4.12 6.13
N GLY A 321 -12.19 3.23 7.09
CA GLY A 321 -13.55 2.82 7.45
C GLY A 321 -14.38 2.29 6.28
N GLY A 322 -15.58 2.84 6.07
CA GLY A 322 -16.47 2.40 4.99
C GLY A 322 -15.91 2.66 3.58
N MET A 323 -14.96 3.59 3.44
CA MET A 323 -14.42 4.01 2.14
C MET A 323 -13.48 2.97 1.52
N HIS A 324 -13.02 1.96 2.27
CA HIS A 324 -12.19 0.84 1.77
C HIS A 324 -12.73 0.17 0.50
N ARG A 325 -14.04 0.25 0.24
CA ARG A 325 -14.66 -0.30 -0.98
C ARG A 325 -14.22 0.37 -2.28
N HIS A 326 -13.69 1.60 -2.21
CA HIS A 326 -13.23 2.38 -3.35
C HIS A 326 -11.78 2.08 -3.75
N GLN A 327 -11.16 1.04 -3.18
CA GLN A 327 -9.73 0.75 -3.34
C GLN A 327 -9.25 0.75 -4.79
N ASN A 328 -10.01 0.14 -5.72
CA ASN A 328 -9.64 0.08 -7.14
C ASN A 328 -9.92 1.37 -7.93
N HIS A 329 -10.57 2.37 -7.34
CA HIS A 329 -10.88 3.62 -8.05
C HIS A 329 -9.62 4.44 -8.36
N GLU A 330 -8.52 4.24 -7.62
CA GLU A 330 -7.21 4.83 -7.92
C GLU A 330 -6.72 4.48 -9.34
N PHE A 331 -7.07 3.29 -9.89
CA PHE A 331 -6.73 2.93 -11.27
C PHE A 331 -7.32 3.91 -12.29
N ARG A 332 -8.56 4.38 -12.07
CA ARG A 332 -9.20 5.39 -12.95
C ARG A 332 -8.53 6.74 -12.82
N LEU A 333 -8.34 7.21 -11.58
CA LEU A 333 -7.69 8.50 -11.31
C LEU A 333 -6.30 8.56 -11.93
N ARG A 334 -5.48 7.52 -11.74
CA ARG A 334 -4.13 7.49 -12.28
C ARG A 334 -4.11 7.33 -13.81
N GLY A 335 -5.10 6.64 -14.38
CA GLY A 335 -5.27 6.50 -15.82
C GLY A 335 -5.57 7.82 -16.57
N GLU A 336 -5.98 8.88 -15.87
CA GLU A 336 -6.15 10.21 -16.47
C GLU A 336 -4.80 10.88 -16.79
N VAL A 337 -3.72 10.45 -16.16
CA VAL A 337 -2.40 11.09 -16.23
C VAL A 337 -1.32 10.14 -16.75
N GLN A 338 -1.37 8.87 -16.35
CA GLN A 338 -0.38 7.86 -16.69
C GLN A 338 -0.94 6.87 -17.73
N SER A 339 -0.07 6.34 -18.58
CA SER A 339 -0.44 5.24 -19.47
C SER A 339 -0.87 4.01 -18.66
N ALA A 340 -1.71 3.17 -19.25
CA ALA A 340 -2.17 1.95 -18.61
C ALA A 340 -1.03 1.04 -18.12
N LEU A 341 0.05 0.94 -18.90
CA LEU A 341 1.24 0.16 -18.53
C LEU A 341 1.95 0.74 -17.29
N GLU A 342 2.08 2.07 -17.18
CA GLU A 342 2.65 2.70 -16.00
C GLU A 342 1.81 2.45 -14.74
N VAL A 343 0.47 2.49 -14.87
CA VAL A 343 -0.44 2.19 -13.77
C VAL A 343 -0.35 0.70 -13.39
N VAL A 344 -0.31 -0.22 -14.36
CA VAL A 344 -0.12 -1.66 -14.09
C VAL A 344 1.21 -1.92 -13.36
N ARG A 345 2.33 -1.37 -13.85
CA ARG A 345 3.65 -1.49 -13.20
C ARG A 345 3.62 -1.01 -11.75
N SER A 346 2.94 0.12 -11.52
CA SER A 346 2.84 0.70 -10.17
C SER A 346 2.12 -0.19 -9.16
N ALA A 347 1.26 -1.11 -9.59
CA ALA A 347 0.56 -2.07 -8.74
C ALA A 347 1.12 -3.50 -8.86
N THR A 348 2.24 -3.67 -9.57
CA THR A 348 2.90 -4.97 -9.80
C THR A 348 4.41 -4.85 -9.64
N SER A 349 5.18 -4.73 -10.72
CA SER A 349 6.64 -4.80 -10.70
C SER A 349 7.32 -3.67 -9.92
N THR A 350 6.87 -2.41 -10.08
CA THR A 350 7.41 -1.27 -9.31
C THR A 350 7.05 -1.37 -7.83
N ALA A 351 5.86 -1.91 -7.52
CA ALA A 351 5.45 -2.15 -6.14
C ALA A 351 6.32 -3.26 -5.50
N ALA A 352 6.55 -4.37 -6.20
CA ALA A 352 7.43 -5.44 -5.74
C ALA A 352 8.84 -4.93 -5.44
N ASP A 353 9.36 -4.02 -6.28
CA ASP A 353 10.65 -3.36 -6.10
C ASP A 353 10.72 -2.51 -4.82
N LEU A 354 9.71 -1.65 -4.59
CA LEU A 354 9.59 -0.89 -3.33
C LEU A 354 9.55 -1.82 -2.10
N LEU A 355 8.90 -2.97 -2.22
CA LEU A 355 8.74 -3.91 -1.11
C LEU A 355 9.95 -4.83 -0.89
N ASN A 356 11.01 -4.73 -1.71
CA ASN A 356 12.16 -5.65 -1.72
C ASN A 356 11.75 -7.12 -2.00
N LEU A 357 10.76 -7.31 -2.86
CA LEU A 357 10.24 -8.63 -3.26
C LEU A 357 10.26 -8.81 -4.79
N THR A 358 11.16 -8.11 -5.47
CA THR A 358 11.40 -8.26 -6.92
C THR A 358 11.68 -9.72 -7.29
N GLY A 359 10.97 -10.23 -8.28
CA GLY A 359 11.07 -11.64 -8.70
C GLY A 359 10.24 -12.61 -7.86
N GLU A 360 9.76 -12.19 -6.68
CA GLU A 360 8.89 -13.01 -5.82
C GLU A 360 7.41 -12.69 -6.01
N ILE A 361 7.06 -11.41 -6.19
CA ILE A 361 5.70 -10.94 -6.46
C ILE A 361 5.70 -9.92 -7.60
N GLY A 362 4.52 -9.55 -8.10
CA GLY A 362 4.39 -8.53 -9.15
C GLY A 362 4.99 -8.94 -10.50
N THR A 363 5.17 -10.25 -10.73
CA THR A 363 5.70 -10.84 -11.98
C THR A 363 5.10 -12.21 -12.24
N LEU A 364 5.09 -12.63 -13.51
CA LEU A 364 4.70 -13.97 -13.95
C LEU A 364 5.96 -14.73 -14.39
N ALA A 365 6.71 -15.26 -13.43
CA ALA A 365 7.96 -15.97 -13.70
C ALA A 365 8.08 -17.23 -12.84
N PRO A 366 8.70 -18.32 -13.34
CA PRO A 366 9.01 -19.49 -12.52
C PRO A 366 9.76 -19.10 -11.24
N GLY A 367 9.31 -19.62 -10.10
CA GLY A 367 9.82 -19.30 -8.76
C GLY A 367 9.09 -18.16 -8.05
N ALA A 368 8.33 -17.32 -8.76
CA ALA A 368 7.49 -16.31 -8.14
C ALA A 368 6.29 -16.94 -7.41
N HIS A 369 5.70 -16.20 -6.48
CA HIS A 369 4.43 -16.60 -5.87
C HIS A 369 3.34 -16.71 -6.93
N ALA A 370 2.51 -17.76 -6.83
CA ALA A 370 1.35 -17.97 -7.69
C ALA A 370 0.17 -17.09 -7.25
N ASP A 371 0.41 -15.79 -7.21
CA ASP A 371 -0.56 -14.74 -6.89
C ASP A 371 -0.92 -14.05 -8.22
N LEU A 372 -2.14 -14.28 -8.73
CA LEU A 372 -2.54 -13.95 -10.10
C LEU A 372 -3.91 -13.26 -10.14
N LEU A 373 -4.11 -12.41 -11.13
CA LEU A 373 -5.39 -11.80 -11.47
C LEU A 373 -5.75 -12.15 -12.93
N VAL A 374 -6.97 -12.64 -13.15
CA VAL A 374 -7.49 -12.99 -14.47
C VAL A 374 -8.64 -12.05 -14.82
N VAL A 375 -8.53 -11.38 -15.97
CA VAL A 375 -9.52 -10.45 -16.49
C VAL A 375 -9.88 -10.79 -17.95
N ASP A 376 -11.12 -10.51 -18.33
CA ASP A 376 -11.61 -10.82 -19.70
C ASP A 376 -11.40 -9.67 -20.70
N ARG A 377 -10.93 -8.50 -20.25
CA ARG A 377 -10.62 -7.33 -21.07
C ARG A 377 -9.18 -6.90 -20.84
N ASP A 378 -8.52 -6.38 -21.89
CA ASP A 378 -7.12 -5.98 -21.83
C ASP A 378 -6.94 -4.72 -20.96
N PRO A 379 -6.26 -4.80 -19.80
CA PRO A 379 -6.02 -3.64 -18.95
C PRO A 379 -5.01 -2.65 -19.55
N LEU A 380 -4.23 -3.03 -20.57
CA LEU A 380 -3.34 -2.11 -21.30
C LEU A 380 -4.09 -1.30 -22.36
N GLU A 381 -5.25 -1.79 -22.84
CA GLU A 381 -6.15 -1.00 -23.69
C GLU A 381 -7.08 -0.09 -22.87
N ASP A 382 -7.59 -0.58 -21.74
CA ASP A 382 -8.47 0.15 -20.82
C ASP A 382 -8.13 -0.19 -19.36
N ILE A 383 -7.40 0.71 -18.69
CA ILE A 383 -7.04 0.55 -17.28
C ILE A 383 -8.25 0.52 -16.34
N GLY A 384 -9.41 1.04 -16.80
CA GLY A 384 -10.68 1.01 -16.08
C GLY A 384 -11.16 -0.40 -15.77
N VAL A 385 -10.68 -1.42 -16.49
CA VAL A 385 -10.92 -2.84 -16.18
C VAL A 385 -10.50 -3.17 -14.75
N LEU A 386 -9.34 -2.68 -14.30
CA LEU A 386 -8.84 -2.93 -12.95
C LEU A 386 -9.61 -2.18 -11.86
N ALA A 387 -10.50 -1.25 -12.25
CA ALA A 387 -11.37 -0.49 -11.39
C ALA A 387 -12.79 -1.09 -11.23
N GLU A 388 -13.00 -2.31 -11.71
CA GLU A 388 -14.27 -3.05 -11.73
C GLU A 388 -14.07 -4.47 -11.16
N PRO A 389 -13.72 -4.60 -9.87
CA PRO A 389 -13.35 -5.87 -9.26
C PRO A 389 -14.45 -6.93 -9.32
N GLU A 390 -15.72 -6.53 -9.38
CA GLU A 390 -16.86 -7.42 -9.56
C GLU A 390 -16.88 -8.16 -10.91
N LYS A 391 -16.08 -7.71 -11.87
CA LYS A 391 -15.94 -8.33 -13.20
C LYS A 391 -14.66 -9.14 -13.35
N PHE A 392 -13.85 -9.26 -12.29
CA PHE A 392 -12.68 -10.12 -12.32
C PHE A 392 -13.10 -11.58 -12.45
N ARG A 393 -12.49 -12.27 -13.40
CA ARG A 393 -12.85 -13.65 -13.71
C ARG A 393 -12.35 -14.60 -12.65
N HIS A 394 -11.07 -14.49 -12.30
CA HIS A 394 -10.45 -15.24 -11.22
C HIS A 394 -9.43 -14.39 -10.47
N ILE A 395 -9.35 -14.65 -9.18
CA ILE A 395 -8.26 -14.18 -8.32
C ILE A 395 -7.60 -15.44 -7.78
N VAL A 396 -6.28 -15.53 -7.90
CA VAL A 396 -5.49 -16.66 -7.44
C VAL A 396 -4.52 -16.16 -6.37
N GLN A 397 -4.45 -16.87 -5.25
CA GLN A 397 -3.45 -16.62 -4.22
C GLN A 397 -2.80 -17.94 -3.82
N GLY A 398 -1.47 -18.01 -3.86
CA GLY A 398 -0.72 -19.23 -3.58
C GLY A 398 -1.18 -20.43 -4.43
N GLY A 399 -1.47 -20.21 -5.71
CA GLY A 399 -1.91 -21.26 -6.64
C GLY A 399 -3.33 -21.78 -6.40
N THR A 400 -4.09 -21.15 -5.51
CA THR A 400 -5.50 -21.50 -5.26
C THR A 400 -6.39 -20.39 -5.80
N VAL A 401 -7.41 -20.75 -6.59
CA VAL A 401 -8.46 -19.80 -6.99
C VAL A 401 -9.26 -19.42 -5.75
N VAL A 402 -9.21 -18.15 -5.38
CA VAL A 402 -9.83 -17.59 -4.18
C VAL A 402 -11.01 -16.67 -4.48
N SER A 403 -11.25 -16.27 -5.73
CA SER A 403 -12.43 -15.47 -6.10
C SER A 403 -13.73 -16.08 -5.53
N PRO A 404 -14.66 -15.26 -5.01
CA PRO A 404 -15.90 -15.72 -4.40
C PRO A 404 -16.84 -16.48 -5.35
#